data_AF-A0AAW5IMF0-F1
#
_entry.id   AF-A0AAW5IMF0-F1
#
_cell.length_a   1.000
_cell.length_b   1.000
_cell.length_c   1.000
_cell.angle_alpha   90.00
_cell.angle_beta   90.00
_cell.angle_gamma   90.00
#
_symmetry.space_group_name_H-M   'P 1'
#
loop_
_entity.id
_entity.type
_entity.pdbx_description
1 polymer ?
#
loop_
_entity_poly.entity_id
_entity_poly.type
_entity_poly.pdbx_seq_one_letter_code
_entity_poly.pdbx_strand_id
1 'polypeptide(L)'
;MAKIVNKYPVGIQTFEEIREKGYLYIDKTKYIVDFREKGMKYVFLSRPRRFGKSLFASTLQAYFEGRKELFEGLAIADYEKDWVKHPVFHFDLSGAKHMSIEQLERYLADMLEEQETIWGYKTHQVDANLRLKDLVKKAYEKTGEKAVVIIDEYDAPLLDVVHEKENLQPLRRIMQNFYSPLKMLDPYLEFTFITGITKFSQLSIFSELNNLDNISLFDQYSAICGISKTELTTQMKPDIEAMGEALNMTYEECLKELTQFYDGYHFSEKSEDIFNPFSLVKALNAGKIAPYWFGSGTPSFLLKLLDKYHVNLSTLESQEAVLSSFDQSTEEMTDALPLLYQSGYLTIKKYEPMFQEYTLGIPNKEVRDGLLNSLIPHYVNPRRSDNNAFLLGFCKAVYRNDIEAALEHMRTYMATIPYDLENHSEKHYQTIFYLMFSFLNIYIRTEVKSAIGRADAVMHMPDTIYVFELKVDKSAEEALAQIDEKGYMLPYHSEGKRLVKIGISFDSTQRTIRDWKIKEE
;
A
#
# COMPACT_ATOMS: atom_id res chain seq x y z
N MET A 1 -2.36 6.76 -32.58
CA MET A 1 -1.53 7.03 -31.39
C MET A 1 -2.29 8.02 -30.53
N ALA A 2 -2.40 7.80 -29.22
CA ALA A 2 -3.06 8.75 -28.33
C ALA A 2 -2.40 10.14 -28.47
N LYS A 3 -3.20 11.21 -28.45
CA LYS A 3 -2.69 12.57 -28.47
C LYS A 3 -1.88 12.79 -27.20
N ILE A 4 -0.59 13.10 -27.31
CA ILE A 4 0.24 13.45 -26.16
C ILE A 4 -0.16 14.86 -25.73
N VAL A 5 -0.87 14.96 -24.60
CA VAL A 5 -1.31 16.24 -24.03
C VAL A 5 -0.26 16.83 -23.11
N ASN A 6 0.41 15.97 -22.34
CA ASN A 6 1.48 16.32 -21.42
C ASN A 6 2.66 15.36 -21.53
N LYS A 7 3.84 15.80 -21.05
CA LYS A 7 4.96 14.91 -20.76
C LYS A 7 4.79 14.36 -19.35
N TYR A 8 4.65 13.05 -19.22
CA TYR A 8 4.40 12.40 -17.93
C TYR A 8 5.69 11.98 -17.21
N PRO A 9 5.89 12.31 -15.93
CA PRO A 9 7.11 12.00 -15.19
C PRO A 9 7.15 10.55 -14.69
N VAL A 10 7.04 9.57 -15.60
CA VAL A 10 7.04 8.14 -15.22
C VAL A 10 8.41 7.74 -14.67
N GLY A 11 8.49 7.50 -13.37
CA GLY A 11 9.72 7.07 -12.70
C GLY A 11 10.71 8.20 -12.39
N ILE A 12 10.34 9.46 -12.64
CA ILE A 12 11.15 10.62 -12.26
C ILE A 12 10.74 11.07 -10.86
N GLN A 13 11.71 11.15 -9.95
CA GLN A 13 11.50 11.57 -8.56
C GLN A 13 12.13 12.93 -8.25
N THR A 14 12.91 13.49 -9.18
CA THR A 14 13.61 14.76 -8.98
C THR A 14 12.73 15.92 -9.44
N PHE A 15 12.42 16.84 -8.52
CA PHE A 15 11.59 18.01 -8.80
C PHE A 15 12.21 18.91 -9.88
N GLU A 16 13.50 19.19 -9.79
CA GLU A 16 14.25 19.98 -10.79
C GLU A 16 14.07 19.43 -12.20
N GLU A 17 14.28 18.12 -12.40
CA GLU A 17 14.13 17.49 -13.71
C GLU A 17 12.71 17.65 -14.27
N ILE A 18 11.69 17.50 -13.42
CA ILE A 18 10.29 17.67 -13.80
C ILE A 18 10.04 19.09 -14.30
N ARG A 19 10.55 20.10 -13.57
CA ARG A 19 10.34 21.51 -13.89
C ARG A 19 11.13 21.93 -15.14
N GLU A 20 12.42 21.61 -15.22
CA GLU A 20 13.28 22.03 -16.33
C GLU A 20 12.89 21.39 -17.67
N LYS A 21 12.49 20.11 -17.66
CA LYS A 21 12.14 19.38 -18.89
C LYS A 21 10.66 19.53 -19.28
N GLY A 22 9.88 20.27 -18.48
CA GLY A 22 8.46 20.56 -18.70
C GLY A 22 7.58 19.32 -18.59
N TYR A 23 7.82 18.48 -17.59
CA TYR A 23 6.91 17.39 -17.24
C TYR A 23 5.71 17.91 -16.45
N LEU A 24 4.60 17.18 -16.51
CA LEU A 24 3.42 17.44 -15.70
C LEU A 24 3.79 17.37 -14.21
N TYR A 25 3.53 18.44 -13.50
CA TYR A 25 3.70 18.54 -12.05
C TYR A 25 2.38 18.99 -11.43
N ILE A 26 1.85 18.19 -10.51
CA ILE A 26 0.69 18.58 -9.70
C ILE A 26 1.20 19.34 -8.50
N ASP A 27 0.79 20.58 -8.37
CA ASP A 27 1.37 21.51 -7.41
C ASP A 27 1.01 21.17 -5.95
N LYS A 28 2.03 20.79 -5.17
CA LYS A 28 1.93 20.50 -3.73
C LYS A 28 2.56 21.59 -2.87
N THR A 29 3.01 22.68 -3.46
CA THR A 29 3.83 23.69 -2.76
C THR A 29 3.04 24.52 -1.76
N LYS A 30 1.70 24.55 -1.86
CA LYS A 30 0.82 25.14 -0.83
C LYS A 30 0.99 24.48 0.55
N TYR A 31 1.34 23.18 0.62
CA TYR A 31 1.60 22.52 1.91
C TYR A 31 2.88 23.04 2.56
N ILE A 32 3.87 23.45 1.78
CA ILE A 32 5.10 24.07 2.29
C ILE A 32 4.77 25.43 2.91
N VAL A 33 3.91 26.23 2.26
CA VAL A 33 3.41 27.50 2.84
C VAL A 33 2.77 27.27 4.21
N ASP A 34 1.88 26.27 4.31
CA ASP A 34 1.19 25.93 5.56
C ASP A 34 2.18 25.48 6.66
N PHE A 35 3.23 24.72 6.31
CA PHE A 35 4.30 24.36 7.25
C PHE A 35 5.02 25.60 7.79
N ARG A 36 5.34 26.57 6.91
CA ARG A 36 6.02 27.82 7.30
C ARG A 36 5.13 28.69 8.19
N GLU A 37 3.88 28.89 7.81
CA GLU A 37 2.93 29.71 8.58
C GLU A 37 2.65 29.14 9.97
N LYS A 38 2.61 27.81 10.10
CA LYS A 38 2.44 27.11 11.38
C LYS A 38 3.73 26.97 12.19
N GLY A 39 4.87 27.37 11.64
CA GLY A 39 6.17 27.19 12.29
C GLY A 39 6.54 25.72 12.53
N MET A 40 6.09 24.82 11.65
CA MET A 40 6.39 23.39 11.75
C MET A 40 7.86 23.15 11.46
N LYS A 41 8.52 22.39 12.33
CA LYS A 41 9.97 22.18 12.26
C LYS A 41 10.36 20.71 12.03
N TYR A 42 9.76 19.79 12.78
CA TYR A 42 10.06 18.36 12.68
C TYR A 42 8.83 17.66 12.13
N VAL A 43 8.84 17.31 10.85
CA VAL A 43 7.68 16.76 10.14
C VAL A 43 7.95 15.32 9.74
N PHE A 44 7.02 14.44 10.10
CA PHE A 44 7.02 13.04 9.68
C PHE A 44 5.83 12.74 8.77
N LEU A 45 6.10 12.13 7.61
CA LEU A 45 5.09 11.68 6.67
C LEU A 45 5.30 10.22 6.27
N SER A 46 4.38 9.34 6.65
CA SER A 46 4.28 7.99 6.10
C SER A 46 3.21 7.94 5.00
N ARG A 47 3.58 7.42 3.83
CA ARG A 47 2.66 7.09 2.74
C ARG A 47 3.10 5.79 2.07
N PRO A 48 2.20 5.06 1.40
CA PRO A 48 2.56 3.86 0.67
C PRO A 48 3.64 4.09 -0.39
N ARG A 49 4.24 2.99 -0.89
CA ARG A 49 5.23 3.05 -1.99
C ARG A 49 4.61 3.75 -3.20
N ARG A 50 5.42 4.59 -3.87
CA ARG A 50 5.07 5.30 -5.11
C ARG A 50 3.93 6.33 -5.01
N PHE A 51 3.72 6.89 -3.82
CA PHE A 51 2.80 8.02 -3.62
C PHE A 51 3.41 9.41 -3.85
N GLY A 52 4.68 9.49 -4.29
CA GLY A 52 5.34 10.77 -4.55
C GLY A 52 6.07 11.37 -3.33
N LYS A 53 6.34 10.57 -2.30
CA LYS A 53 7.12 10.97 -1.11
C LYS A 53 8.48 11.58 -1.50
N SER A 54 9.28 10.85 -2.28
CA SER A 54 10.60 11.29 -2.75
C SER A 54 10.52 12.54 -3.64
N LEU A 55 9.47 12.66 -4.44
CA LEU A 55 9.23 13.88 -5.23
C LEU A 55 8.93 15.08 -4.33
N PHE A 56 8.13 14.89 -3.27
CA PHE A 56 7.88 15.95 -2.30
C PHE A 56 9.14 16.29 -1.49
N ALA A 57 9.95 15.30 -1.10
CA ALA A 57 11.26 15.50 -0.47
C ALA A 57 12.21 16.30 -1.37
N SER A 58 12.28 15.97 -2.66
CA SER A 58 13.05 16.73 -3.66
C SER A 58 12.49 18.15 -3.88
N THR A 59 11.18 18.34 -3.78
CA THR A 59 10.54 19.67 -3.83
C THR A 59 10.96 20.51 -2.62
N LEU A 60 10.94 19.93 -1.41
CA LEU A 60 11.41 20.59 -0.19
C LEU A 60 12.90 20.95 -0.29
N GLN A 61 13.74 20.04 -0.81
CA GLN A 61 15.15 20.30 -1.04
C GLN A 61 15.34 21.54 -1.93
N ALA A 62 14.70 21.58 -3.10
CA ALA A 62 14.82 22.70 -4.03
C ALA A 62 14.32 24.03 -3.42
N TYR A 63 13.27 23.98 -2.60
CA TYR A 63 12.75 25.16 -1.91
C TYR A 63 13.77 25.72 -0.92
N PHE A 64 14.31 24.88 -0.03
CA PHE A 64 15.27 25.32 1.00
C PHE A 64 16.66 25.64 0.44
N GLU A 65 17.03 25.10 -0.72
CA GLU A 65 18.22 25.54 -1.48
C GLU A 65 18.02 26.92 -2.15
N GLY A 66 16.82 27.48 -2.09
CA GLY A 66 16.46 28.79 -2.66
C GLY A 66 16.45 28.81 -4.19
N ARG A 67 16.09 27.69 -4.84
CA ARG A 67 16.00 27.56 -6.31
C ARG A 67 14.70 28.11 -6.87
N LYS A 68 14.51 29.42 -6.71
CA LYS A 68 13.29 30.18 -7.02
C LYS A 68 12.74 29.91 -8.42
N GLU A 69 13.61 29.80 -9.41
CA GLU A 69 13.28 29.57 -10.82
C GLU A 69 12.44 28.30 -11.03
N LEU A 70 12.63 27.27 -10.21
CA LEU A 70 11.88 26.01 -10.32
C LEU A 70 10.41 26.16 -9.88
N PHE A 71 10.09 27.20 -9.10
CA PHE A 71 8.78 27.41 -8.50
C PHE A 71 7.91 28.42 -9.24
N GLU A 72 8.38 28.97 -10.37
CA GLU A 72 7.59 29.89 -11.17
C GLU A 72 6.23 29.27 -11.57
N GLY A 73 5.14 29.99 -11.29
CA GLY A 73 3.76 29.53 -11.56
C GLY A 73 3.22 28.49 -10.58
N LEU A 74 3.94 28.17 -9.50
CA LEU A 74 3.45 27.34 -8.39
C LEU A 74 2.96 28.22 -7.24
N ALA A 75 2.05 27.69 -6.42
CA ALA A 75 1.40 28.39 -5.32
C ALA A 75 2.40 29.09 -4.41
N ILE A 76 3.49 28.44 -4.03
CA ILE A 76 4.49 29.02 -3.11
C ILE A 76 5.15 30.29 -3.63
N ALA A 77 5.25 30.49 -4.95
CA ALA A 77 5.88 31.69 -5.51
C ALA A 77 5.11 32.98 -5.17
N ASP A 78 3.81 32.87 -4.90
CA ASP A 78 2.99 34.01 -4.48
C ASP A 78 3.26 34.41 -3.02
N TYR A 79 3.64 33.44 -2.18
CA TYR A 79 3.87 33.60 -0.73
C TYR A 79 5.33 33.88 -0.38
N GLU A 80 6.28 33.14 -0.96
CA GLU A 80 7.71 33.26 -0.65
C GLU A 80 8.35 34.46 -1.37
N LYS A 81 8.88 35.40 -0.58
CA LYS A 81 9.51 36.63 -1.09
C LYS A 81 11.03 36.62 -0.92
N ASP A 82 11.53 36.01 0.16
CA ASP A 82 12.92 36.17 0.57
C ASP A 82 13.83 35.07 0.01
N TRP A 83 13.28 33.86 -0.23
CA TRP A 83 14.01 32.73 -0.83
C TRP A 83 15.37 32.48 -0.17
N VAL A 84 15.38 32.46 1.18
CA VAL A 84 16.58 32.26 1.99
C VAL A 84 17.21 30.91 1.66
N LYS A 85 18.52 30.91 1.42
CA LYS A 85 19.27 29.69 1.08
C LYS A 85 19.78 29.02 2.35
N HIS A 86 19.29 27.82 2.61
CA HIS A 86 19.72 26.99 3.73
C HIS A 86 20.69 25.89 3.27
N PRO A 87 21.65 25.47 4.11
CA PRO A 87 22.33 24.19 3.94
C PRO A 87 21.30 23.05 3.94
N VAL A 88 21.23 22.24 2.88
CA VAL A 88 20.30 21.10 2.83
C VAL A 88 21.08 19.78 2.82
N PHE A 89 20.72 18.89 3.74
CA PHE A 89 21.25 17.53 3.83
C PHE A 89 20.13 16.54 3.51
N HIS A 90 20.12 16.03 2.29
CA HIS A 90 19.15 15.03 1.82
C HIS A 90 19.79 13.64 1.85
N PHE A 91 19.33 12.80 2.76
CA PHE A 91 19.77 11.43 2.93
C PHE A 91 18.71 10.46 2.39
N ASP A 92 19.01 9.76 1.30
CA ASP A 92 18.18 8.70 0.74
C ASP A 92 18.69 7.32 1.19
N LEU A 93 17.87 6.59 1.96
CA LEU A 93 18.18 5.26 2.45
C LEU A 93 17.62 4.14 1.56
N SER A 94 17.11 4.45 0.37
CA SER A 94 16.52 3.47 -0.54
C SER A 94 17.48 2.34 -0.95
N GLY A 95 18.79 2.59 -0.93
CA GLY A 95 19.86 1.60 -1.16
C GLY A 95 20.15 0.69 0.03
N ALA A 96 19.69 1.01 1.23
CA ALA A 96 20.00 0.30 2.46
C ALA A 96 19.09 -0.91 2.70
N LYS A 97 18.97 -1.81 1.71
CA LYS A 97 18.12 -3.01 1.77
C LYS A 97 18.96 -4.25 2.02
N HIS A 98 18.45 -5.20 2.78
CA HIS A 98 19.12 -6.48 3.09
C HIS A 98 20.56 -6.36 3.64
N MET A 99 20.82 -5.36 4.49
CA MET A 99 22.16 -5.11 5.04
C MET A 99 22.40 -5.81 6.39
N SER A 100 23.63 -6.29 6.60
CA SER A 100 24.16 -6.58 7.93
C SER A 100 24.43 -5.30 8.71
N ILE A 101 24.69 -5.45 10.01
CA ILE A 101 25.08 -4.35 10.93
C ILE A 101 26.25 -3.55 10.34
N GLU A 102 27.33 -4.23 9.95
CA GLU A 102 28.55 -3.61 9.43
C GLU A 102 28.36 -2.99 8.04
N GLN A 103 27.43 -3.53 7.24
CA GLN A 103 27.07 -2.95 5.95
C GLN A 103 26.30 -1.65 6.15
N LEU A 104 25.34 -1.61 7.08
CA LEU A 104 24.58 -0.40 7.38
C LEU A 104 25.46 0.70 7.96
N GLU A 105 26.38 0.39 8.88
CA GLU A 105 27.31 1.37 9.44
C GLU A 105 28.20 2.00 8.36
N ARG A 106 28.75 1.19 7.45
CA ARG A 106 29.53 1.69 6.31
C ARG A 106 28.69 2.54 5.36
N TYR A 107 27.47 2.10 5.04
CA TYR A 107 26.58 2.85 4.16
C TYR A 107 26.28 4.26 4.72
N LEU A 108 25.96 4.36 6.01
CA LEU A 108 25.74 5.66 6.67
C LEU A 108 27.03 6.51 6.70
N ALA A 109 28.19 5.88 6.89
CA ALA A 109 29.47 6.56 6.87
C ALA A 109 29.83 7.12 5.48
N ASP A 110 29.52 6.37 4.41
CA ASP A 110 29.76 6.78 3.02
C ASP A 110 28.86 7.96 2.64
N MET A 111 27.57 7.92 3.00
CA MET A 111 26.64 9.04 2.79
C MET A 111 27.11 10.34 3.45
N LEU A 112 27.70 10.24 4.64
CA LEU A 112 28.26 11.40 5.35
C LEU A 112 29.55 11.90 4.69
N GLU A 113 30.39 11.01 4.16
CA GLU A 113 31.65 11.39 3.49
C GLU A 113 31.40 12.22 2.22
N GLU A 114 30.34 11.91 1.48
CA GLU A 114 29.91 12.71 0.33
C GLU A 114 29.55 14.15 0.75
N GLN A 115 28.75 14.30 1.80
CA GLN A 115 28.35 15.62 2.30
C GLN A 115 29.54 16.39 2.90
N GLU A 116 30.39 15.71 3.66
CA GLU A 116 31.65 16.22 4.18
C GLU A 116 32.53 16.80 3.08
N THR A 117 32.64 16.10 1.95
CA THR A 117 33.37 16.55 0.77
C THR A 117 32.75 17.82 0.16
N ILE A 118 31.42 17.83 -0.02
CA ILE A 118 30.68 19.00 -0.55
C ILE A 118 30.91 20.24 0.32
N TRP A 119 30.86 20.09 1.63
CA TRP A 119 31.00 21.20 2.57
C TRP A 119 32.46 21.59 2.85
N GLY A 120 33.42 20.78 2.38
CA GLY A 120 34.86 21.00 2.55
C GLY A 120 35.34 20.71 3.97
N TYR A 121 34.73 19.74 4.63
CA TYR A 121 35.01 19.33 5.99
C TYR A 121 35.45 17.87 6.00
N LYS A 122 36.69 17.58 6.40
CA LYS A 122 37.14 16.20 6.64
C LYS A 122 37.13 15.93 8.13
N THR A 123 36.19 15.11 8.59
CA THR A 123 36.09 14.75 10.00
C THR A 123 37.21 13.80 10.43
N HIS A 124 37.55 13.83 11.71
CA HIS A 124 38.38 12.80 12.36
C HIS A 124 37.53 11.79 13.16
N GLN A 125 36.21 11.99 13.20
CA GLN A 125 35.30 11.12 13.93
C GLN A 125 35.04 9.85 13.15
N VAL A 126 34.98 8.71 13.85
CA VAL A 126 34.62 7.42 13.26
C VAL A 126 33.10 7.24 13.26
N ASP A 127 32.44 7.63 14.36
CA ASP A 127 31.02 7.37 14.57
C ASP A 127 30.13 8.32 13.74
N ALA A 128 29.20 7.75 12.97
CA ALA A 128 28.34 8.48 12.04
C ALA A 128 27.50 9.60 12.72
N ASN A 129 27.08 9.38 13.97
CA ASN A 129 26.31 10.37 14.73
C ASN A 129 27.15 11.62 15.07
N LEU A 130 28.44 11.46 15.42
CA LEU A 130 29.35 12.57 15.68
C LEU A 130 29.68 13.33 14.38
N ARG A 131 29.84 12.59 13.28
CA ARG A 131 30.06 13.15 11.94
C ARG A 131 28.87 14.02 11.49
N LEU A 132 27.63 13.52 11.61
CA LEU A 132 26.42 14.28 11.29
C LEU A 132 26.32 15.57 12.11
N LYS A 133 26.58 15.47 13.43
CA LYS A 133 26.59 16.64 14.33
C LYS A 133 27.58 17.71 13.90
N ASP A 134 28.81 17.30 13.60
CA ASP A 134 29.86 18.24 13.23
C ASP A 134 29.60 18.84 11.85
N LEU A 135 29.10 18.05 10.90
CA LEU A 135 28.71 18.49 9.56
C LEU A 135 27.67 19.62 9.60
N VAL A 136 26.57 19.45 10.36
CA VAL A 136 25.52 20.47 10.48
C VAL A 136 26.05 21.75 11.12
N LYS A 137 26.84 21.63 12.20
CA LYS A 137 27.45 22.81 12.84
C LYS A 137 28.41 23.54 11.92
N LYS A 138 29.21 22.81 11.14
CA LYS A 138 30.16 23.39 10.18
C LYS A 138 29.44 24.12 9.05
N ALA A 139 28.34 23.57 8.54
CA ALA A 139 27.53 24.25 7.54
C ALA A 139 26.92 25.55 8.09
N TYR A 140 26.43 25.54 9.33
CA TYR A 140 25.98 26.76 10.02
C TYR A 140 27.11 27.79 10.20
N GLU A 141 28.30 27.37 10.68
CA GLU A 141 29.46 28.26 10.82
C GLU A 141 29.88 28.91 9.49
N LYS A 142 29.76 28.18 8.38
CA LYS A 142 30.18 28.63 7.05
C LYS A 142 29.17 29.57 6.39
N THR A 143 27.86 29.35 6.62
CA THR A 143 26.79 30.06 5.92
C THR A 143 26.09 31.12 6.79
N GLY A 144 26.12 30.96 8.11
CA GLY A 144 25.30 31.73 9.05
C GLY A 144 23.83 31.27 9.11
N GLU A 145 23.43 30.33 8.25
CA GLU A 145 22.06 29.89 8.09
C GLU A 145 21.83 28.51 8.70
N LYS A 146 20.65 28.34 9.31
CA LYS A 146 20.23 27.06 9.88
C LYS A 146 20.04 26.01 8.79
N ALA A 147 20.44 24.77 9.07
CA ALA A 147 20.38 23.68 8.10
C ALA A 147 19.01 23.01 8.04
N VAL A 148 18.75 22.35 6.91
CA VAL A 148 17.58 21.51 6.68
C VAL A 148 18.03 20.08 6.50
N VAL A 149 17.36 19.14 7.18
CA VAL A 149 17.65 17.71 7.09
C VAL A 149 16.44 16.99 6.51
N ILE A 150 16.64 16.28 5.40
CA ILE A 150 15.60 15.50 4.72
C ILE A 150 16.06 14.04 4.73
N ILE A 151 15.22 13.16 5.26
CA ILE A 151 15.49 11.72 5.36
C ILE A 151 14.41 11.00 4.56
N ASP A 152 14.79 10.44 3.42
CA ASP A 152 13.92 9.64 2.55
C ASP A 152 14.17 8.13 2.74
N GLU A 153 13.10 7.35 2.58
CA GLU A 153 13.04 5.91 2.87
C GLU A 153 13.71 5.50 4.20
N TYR A 154 13.47 6.26 5.29
CA TYR A 154 14.13 6.03 6.60
C TYR A 154 14.00 4.60 7.14
N ASP A 155 12.93 3.91 6.76
CA ASP A 155 12.58 2.56 7.19
C ASP A 155 13.19 1.45 6.32
N ALA A 156 13.78 1.78 5.16
CA ALA A 156 14.36 0.81 4.23
C ALA A 156 15.32 -0.22 4.89
N PRO A 157 16.22 0.15 5.82
CA PRO A 157 17.08 -0.80 6.53
C PRO A 157 16.33 -1.84 7.37
N LEU A 158 15.11 -1.52 7.80
CA LEU A 158 14.36 -2.32 8.77
C LEU A 158 13.21 -3.09 8.13
N LEU A 159 12.72 -2.67 6.96
CA LEU A 159 11.56 -3.26 6.29
C LEU A 159 11.72 -4.76 6.03
N ASP A 160 12.90 -5.19 5.56
CA ASP A 160 13.12 -6.59 5.21
C ASP A 160 13.30 -7.50 6.43
N VAL A 161 13.64 -6.95 7.60
CA VAL A 161 13.83 -7.69 8.85
C VAL A 161 12.70 -7.46 9.85
N VAL A 162 11.62 -6.75 9.48
CA VAL A 162 10.47 -6.46 10.36
C VAL A 162 9.85 -7.70 10.99
N HIS A 163 9.96 -8.83 10.29
CA HIS A 163 9.43 -10.11 10.75
C HIS A 163 10.41 -10.89 11.64
N GLU A 164 11.68 -10.47 11.76
CA GLU A 164 12.77 -11.14 12.45
C GLU A 164 13.14 -10.42 13.75
N LYS A 165 13.04 -11.10 14.90
CA LYS A 165 13.35 -10.46 16.20
C LYS A 165 14.85 -10.21 16.41
N GLU A 166 15.70 -11.11 15.91
CA GLU A 166 17.14 -11.11 16.20
C GLU A 166 17.87 -9.99 15.46
N ASN A 167 17.60 -9.80 14.16
CA ASN A 167 18.27 -8.81 13.32
C ASN A 167 17.69 -7.39 13.46
N LEU A 168 16.41 -7.27 13.83
CA LEU A 168 15.74 -5.98 13.92
C LEU A 168 16.34 -5.08 15.02
N GLN A 169 16.61 -5.64 16.21
CA GLN A 169 17.07 -4.84 17.36
C GLN A 169 18.45 -4.21 17.16
N PRO A 170 19.47 -4.93 16.65
CA PRO A 170 20.78 -4.33 16.35
C PRO A 170 20.72 -3.25 15.27
N LEU A 171 20.03 -3.50 14.15
CA LEU A 171 19.92 -2.53 13.06
C LEU A 171 19.18 -1.26 13.51
N ARG A 172 18.12 -1.41 14.31
CA ARG A 172 17.43 -0.30 14.95
C ARG A 172 18.36 0.56 15.81
N ARG A 173 19.26 -0.04 16.59
CA ARG A 173 20.21 0.72 17.43
C ARG A 173 21.17 1.55 16.60
N ILE A 174 21.60 1.05 15.45
CA ILE A 174 22.42 1.83 14.51
C ILE A 174 21.64 3.06 14.03
N MET A 175 20.38 2.87 13.61
CA MET A 175 19.51 3.96 13.18
C MET A 175 19.24 4.98 14.30
N GLN A 176 18.92 4.52 15.51
CA GLN A 176 18.78 5.36 16.71
C GLN A 176 20.02 6.22 16.94
N ASN A 177 21.20 5.59 16.94
CA ASN A 177 22.46 6.29 17.15
C ASN A 177 22.68 7.35 16.08
N PHE A 178 22.48 7.02 14.80
CA PHE A 178 22.64 7.94 13.68
C PHE A 178 21.78 9.21 13.82
N TYR A 179 20.51 9.08 14.23
CA TYR A 179 19.59 10.21 14.34
C TYR A 179 19.61 10.94 15.69
N SER A 180 20.17 10.34 16.75
CA SER A 180 20.28 10.96 18.09
C SER A 180 20.79 12.41 18.11
N PRO A 181 21.74 12.86 17.25
CA PRO A 181 22.23 14.23 17.30
C PRO A 181 21.18 15.28 16.90
N LEU A 182 20.13 14.91 16.16
CA LEU A 182 19.12 15.85 15.66
C LEU A 182 18.46 16.66 16.78
N LYS A 183 18.30 16.06 17.97
CA LYS A 183 17.81 16.76 19.17
C LYS A 183 18.77 17.87 19.62
N MET A 184 20.07 17.57 19.67
CA MET A 184 21.10 18.53 20.08
C MET A 184 21.33 19.61 19.02
N LEU A 185 21.02 19.30 17.77
CA LEU A 185 21.15 20.19 16.63
C LEU A 185 19.97 21.16 16.48
N ASP A 186 18.92 21.07 17.32
CA ASP A 186 17.75 21.96 17.25
C ASP A 186 18.09 23.45 17.03
N PRO A 187 19.06 24.07 17.73
CA PRO A 187 19.42 25.48 17.49
C PRO A 187 19.97 25.78 16.08
N TYR A 188 20.49 24.76 15.41
CA TYR A 188 21.14 24.82 14.10
C TYR A 188 20.25 24.30 12.97
N LEU A 189 19.05 23.82 13.27
CA LEU A 189 18.11 23.27 12.29
C LEU A 189 16.96 24.26 12.03
N GLU A 190 16.65 24.46 10.75
CA GLU A 190 15.50 25.21 10.28
C GLU A 190 14.30 24.28 10.09
N PHE A 191 14.52 23.14 9.46
CA PHE A 191 13.47 22.17 9.14
C PHE A 191 14.04 20.75 9.09
N THR A 192 13.25 19.77 9.49
CA THR A 192 13.57 18.35 9.39
C THR A 192 12.37 17.59 8.85
N PHE A 193 12.54 16.93 7.71
CA PHE A 193 11.52 16.11 7.08
C PHE A 193 11.93 14.65 7.07
N ILE A 194 11.08 13.77 7.56
CA ILE A 194 11.33 12.33 7.62
C ILE A 194 10.17 11.63 6.94
N THR A 195 10.48 10.76 5.99
CA THR A 195 9.47 10.09 5.19
C THR A 195 9.82 8.63 4.94
N GLY A 196 8.79 7.79 4.90
CA GLY A 196 8.91 6.34 4.78
C GLY A 196 7.57 5.69 4.46
N ILE A 197 7.54 4.36 4.47
CA ILE A 197 6.30 3.61 4.27
C ILE A 197 5.62 3.35 5.61
N THR A 198 6.41 2.87 6.55
CA THR A 198 5.95 2.40 7.85
C THR A 198 6.23 3.44 8.93
N LYS A 199 5.53 3.30 10.05
CA LYS A 199 5.79 4.00 11.30
C LYS A 199 6.63 3.11 12.20
N PHE A 200 7.74 2.57 11.68
CA PHE A 200 8.77 2.09 12.57
C PHE A 200 9.09 3.28 13.48
N SER A 201 8.74 3.18 14.75
CA SER A 201 9.50 3.86 15.79
C SER A 201 9.50 5.40 15.89
N GLN A 202 8.38 6.07 15.67
CA GLN A 202 8.26 7.44 16.22
C GLN A 202 8.60 7.46 17.74
N LEU A 203 8.22 6.38 18.45
CA LEU A 203 8.54 6.16 19.87
C LEU A 203 9.87 5.43 20.13
N SER A 204 10.64 5.07 19.12
CA SER A 204 11.76 4.13 19.25
C SER A 204 13.06 4.65 18.62
N ILE A 205 13.08 5.09 17.35
CA ILE A 205 14.24 5.72 16.70
C ILE A 205 14.24 7.22 16.98
N PHE A 206 13.05 7.82 16.96
CA PHE A 206 12.87 9.26 17.16
C PHE A 206 12.33 9.61 18.55
N SER A 207 12.38 8.68 19.51
CA SER A 207 11.94 8.93 20.90
C SER A 207 12.64 10.13 21.55
N GLU A 208 13.83 10.46 21.05
CA GLU A 208 14.60 11.61 21.53
C GLU A 208 14.12 12.94 20.93
N LEU A 209 13.38 12.93 19.83
CA LEU A 209 12.77 14.10 19.20
C LEU A 209 11.41 14.39 19.85
N ASN A 210 11.41 15.29 20.82
CA ASN A 210 10.23 15.58 21.65
C ASN A 210 9.02 16.16 20.87
N ASN A 211 9.16 16.60 19.61
CA ASN A 211 8.16 17.36 18.86
C ASN A 211 8.00 16.91 17.38
N LEU A 212 8.08 15.61 17.08
CA LEU A 212 7.90 15.13 15.71
C LEU A 212 6.41 15.15 15.33
N ASP A 213 5.99 16.07 14.45
CA ASP A 213 4.62 16.16 13.95
C ASP A 213 4.36 15.07 12.91
N ASN A 214 3.60 14.04 13.31
CA ASN A 214 3.18 12.98 12.41
C ASN A 214 1.93 13.42 11.63
N ILE A 215 2.17 14.01 10.47
CA ILE A 215 1.10 14.57 9.62
C ILE A 215 0.35 13.52 8.81
N SER A 216 0.66 12.23 8.99
CA SER A 216 0.19 11.17 8.10
C SER A 216 -1.33 10.97 8.13
N LEU A 217 -1.98 11.23 9.26
CA LEU A 217 -3.43 11.10 9.43
C LEU A 217 -4.17 12.43 9.54
N PHE A 218 -3.48 13.55 9.29
CA PHE A 218 -4.10 14.87 9.40
C PHE A 218 -4.87 15.18 8.13
N ASP A 219 -6.15 15.53 8.27
CA ASP A 219 -7.07 15.79 7.16
C ASP A 219 -6.51 16.80 6.15
N GLN A 220 -5.91 17.89 6.65
CA GLN A 220 -5.36 18.94 5.79
C GLN A 220 -4.18 18.48 4.93
N TYR A 221 -3.51 17.37 5.28
CA TYR A 221 -2.36 16.83 4.55
C TYR A 221 -2.68 15.49 3.87
N SER A 222 -3.96 15.10 3.78
CA SER A 222 -4.39 13.87 3.11
C SER A 222 -3.87 13.79 1.66
N ALA A 223 -4.02 14.89 0.90
CA ALA A 223 -3.59 15.01 -0.50
C ALA A 223 -2.14 15.52 -0.70
N ILE A 224 -1.31 15.61 0.34
CA ILE A 224 0.10 16.05 0.21
C ILE A 224 0.93 15.16 -0.73
N CYS A 225 0.52 13.90 -0.83
CA CYS A 225 1.07 12.87 -1.71
C CYS A 225 -0.08 12.14 -2.38
N GLY A 226 0.12 11.72 -3.63
CA GLY A 226 -0.94 11.24 -4.50
C GLY A 226 -1.59 12.36 -5.31
N ILE A 227 -2.56 11.98 -6.14
CA ILE A 227 -3.35 12.89 -6.97
C ILE A 227 -4.78 12.86 -6.43
N SER A 228 -5.28 13.99 -6.00
CA SER A 228 -6.65 14.06 -5.51
C SER A 228 -7.65 14.05 -6.66
N LYS A 229 -8.89 13.65 -6.40
CA LYS A 229 -9.97 13.69 -7.42
C LYS A 229 -10.19 15.09 -7.97
N THR A 230 -10.06 16.12 -7.14
CA THR A 230 -10.13 17.51 -7.57
C THR A 230 -8.99 17.83 -8.53
N GLU A 231 -7.75 17.44 -8.22
CA GLU A 231 -6.60 17.66 -9.10
C GLU A 231 -6.74 16.92 -10.42
N LEU A 232 -7.22 15.67 -10.37
CA LEU A 232 -7.48 14.85 -11.55
C LEU A 232 -8.53 15.49 -12.48
N THR A 233 -9.64 15.98 -11.92
CA THR A 233 -10.76 16.53 -12.69
C THR A 233 -10.57 18.00 -13.10
N THR A 234 -9.57 18.69 -12.55
CA THR A 234 -9.26 20.10 -12.89
C THR A 234 -7.97 20.22 -13.70
N GLN A 235 -6.82 19.83 -13.12
CA GLN A 235 -5.51 20.01 -13.71
C GLN A 235 -5.20 18.96 -14.79
N MET A 236 -5.77 17.76 -14.67
CA MET A 236 -5.51 16.64 -15.59
C MET A 236 -6.71 16.30 -16.49
N LYS A 237 -7.74 17.16 -16.51
CA LYS A 237 -8.93 16.92 -17.34
C LYS A 237 -8.60 16.68 -18.82
N PRO A 238 -7.74 17.48 -19.47
CA PRO A 238 -7.35 17.25 -20.87
C PRO A 238 -6.67 15.90 -21.10
N ASP A 239 -5.93 15.39 -20.11
CA ASP A 239 -5.24 14.10 -20.18
C ASP A 239 -6.23 12.93 -20.19
N ILE A 240 -7.29 13.03 -19.36
CA ILE A 240 -8.37 12.03 -19.30
C ILE A 240 -9.20 12.07 -20.59
N GLU A 241 -9.51 13.26 -21.11
CA GLU A 241 -10.23 13.40 -22.39
C GLU A 241 -9.46 12.73 -23.53
N ALA A 242 -8.15 12.98 -23.64
CA ALA A 242 -7.32 12.37 -24.67
C ALA A 242 -7.17 10.85 -24.50
N MET A 243 -7.11 10.35 -23.26
CA MET A 243 -7.10 8.91 -22.99
C MET A 243 -8.45 8.27 -23.34
N GLY A 244 -9.57 8.93 -23.01
CA GLY A 244 -10.91 8.50 -23.37
C GLY A 244 -11.08 8.38 -24.89
N GLU A 245 -10.68 9.41 -25.64
CA GLU A 245 -10.67 9.37 -27.10
C GLU A 245 -9.85 8.19 -27.65
N ALA A 246 -8.66 7.93 -27.08
CA ALA A 246 -7.80 6.84 -27.50
C ALA A 246 -8.40 5.45 -27.20
N LEU A 247 -9.23 5.35 -26.16
CA LEU A 247 -9.89 4.11 -25.73
C LEU A 247 -11.32 3.95 -26.28
N ASN A 248 -11.82 4.90 -27.08
CA ASN A 248 -13.21 4.98 -27.50
C ASN A 248 -14.21 5.03 -26.32
N MET A 249 -13.83 5.79 -25.29
CA MET A 249 -14.63 6.05 -24.10
C MET A 249 -14.97 7.54 -24.02
N THR A 250 -16.12 7.87 -23.46
CA THR A 250 -16.41 9.23 -23.01
C THR A 250 -15.49 9.63 -21.85
N TYR A 251 -15.38 10.94 -21.58
CA TYR A 251 -14.66 11.44 -20.39
C TYR A 251 -15.14 10.76 -19.10
N GLU A 252 -16.46 10.65 -18.92
CA GLU A 252 -17.05 10.06 -17.71
C GLU A 252 -16.77 8.56 -17.58
N GLU A 253 -16.79 7.82 -18.69
CA GLU A 253 -16.41 6.39 -18.69
C GLU A 253 -14.94 6.20 -18.38
N CYS A 254 -14.05 7.00 -18.99
CA CYS A 254 -12.62 6.93 -18.73
C CYS A 254 -12.29 7.30 -17.28
N LEU A 255 -12.88 8.39 -16.76
CA LEU A 255 -12.74 8.80 -15.37
C LEU A 255 -13.22 7.70 -14.42
N LYS A 256 -14.39 7.10 -14.70
CA LYS A 256 -14.92 6.00 -13.90
C LYS A 256 -13.99 4.79 -13.87
N GLU A 257 -13.44 4.38 -15.01
CA GLU A 257 -12.48 3.27 -15.09
C GLU A 257 -11.18 3.59 -14.33
N LEU A 258 -10.63 4.81 -14.48
CA LEU A 258 -9.46 5.26 -13.72
C LEU A 258 -9.74 5.28 -12.20
N THR A 259 -10.93 5.74 -11.80
CA THR A 259 -11.39 5.71 -10.40
C THR A 259 -11.43 4.28 -9.88
N GLN A 260 -12.06 3.35 -10.60
CA GLN A 260 -12.13 1.96 -10.15
C GLN A 260 -10.76 1.28 -10.01
N PHE A 261 -9.80 1.65 -10.86
CA PHE A 261 -8.48 1.04 -10.87
C PHE A 261 -7.48 1.66 -9.89
N TYR A 262 -7.49 2.98 -9.72
CA TYR A 262 -6.38 3.70 -9.08
C TYR A 262 -6.77 4.60 -7.90
N ASP A 263 -8.06 4.89 -7.70
CA ASP A 263 -8.58 5.67 -6.57
C ASP A 263 -8.69 4.81 -5.29
N GLY A 264 -9.30 5.37 -4.25
CA GLY A 264 -9.79 4.63 -3.10
C GLY A 264 -8.84 4.64 -1.93
N TYR A 265 -7.83 5.53 -1.93
CA TYR A 265 -6.98 5.76 -0.77
C TYR A 265 -7.48 6.94 0.05
N HIS A 266 -7.85 6.68 1.30
CA HIS A 266 -8.16 7.67 2.31
C HIS A 266 -7.17 7.54 3.47
N PHE A 267 -6.44 8.62 3.75
CA PHE A 267 -5.37 8.64 4.76
C PHE A 267 -5.82 9.20 6.11
N SER A 268 -7.05 9.69 6.21
CA SER A 268 -7.60 10.29 7.42
C SER A 268 -9.13 10.17 7.42
N GLU A 269 -9.77 10.58 8.51
CA GLU A 269 -11.23 10.56 8.69
C GLU A 269 -11.97 11.37 7.63
N LYS A 270 -11.40 12.50 7.20
CA LYS A 270 -11.97 13.39 6.17
C LYS A 270 -10.99 13.57 5.00
N SER A 271 -10.43 12.45 4.55
CA SER A 271 -9.57 12.44 3.37
C SER A 271 -10.40 12.67 2.10
N GLU A 272 -9.82 13.40 1.15
CA GLU A 272 -10.28 13.34 -0.23
C GLU A 272 -10.00 11.95 -0.84
N ASP A 273 -10.70 11.61 -1.92
CA ASP A 273 -10.38 10.51 -2.82
C ASP A 273 -8.98 10.73 -3.43
N ILE A 274 -7.99 9.92 -3.01
CA ILE A 274 -6.61 10.00 -3.50
C ILE A 274 -6.30 8.83 -4.42
N PHE A 275 -5.76 9.16 -5.59
CA PHE A 275 -5.30 8.24 -6.60
C PHE A 275 -3.81 7.91 -6.42
N ASN A 276 -3.44 6.66 -6.70
CA ASN A 276 -2.04 6.26 -6.82
C ASN A 276 -1.39 7.01 -8.00
N PRO A 277 -0.42 7.91 -7.75
CA PRO A 277 0.07 8.81 -8.79
C PRO A 277 0.91 8.05 -9.82
N PHE A 278 1.67 7.03 -9.41
CA PHE A 278 2.48 6.26 -10.33
C PHE A 278 1.64 5.46 -11.32
N SER A 279 0.62 4.75 -10.82
CA SER A 279 -0.26 3.96 -11.69
C SER A 279 -1.04 4.85 -12.65
N LEU A 280 -1.60 5.96 -12.15
CA LEU A 280 -2.34 6.92 -12.96
C LEU A 280 -1.48 7.56 -14.05
N VAL A 281 -0.30 8.10 -13.70
CA VAL A 281 0.62 8.73 -14.66
C VAL A 281 1.13 7.71 -15.70
N LYS A 282 1.38 6.47 -15.28
CA LYS A 282 1.80 5.40 -16.21
C LYS A 282 0.67 4.96 -17.14
N ALA A 283 -0.57 4.94 -16.66
CA ALA A 283 -1.74 4.63 -17.47
C ALA A 283 -1.98 5.69 -18.54
N LEU A 284 -1.90 6.96 -18.17
CA LEU A 284 -2.00 8.10 -19.09
C LEU A 284 -0.88 8.09 -20.13
N ASN A 285 0.37 7.84 -19.71
CA ASN A 285 1.51 7.77 -20.62
C ASN A 285 1.41 6.57 -21.59
N ALA A 286 0.91 5.42 -21.12
CA ALA A 286 0.76 4.23 -21.94
C ALA A 286 -0.53 4.22 -22.78
N GLY A 287 -1.49 5.09 -22.47
CA GLY A 287 -2.84 5.03 -23.03
C GLY A 287 -3.57 3.73 -22.69
N LYS A 288 -3.28 3.13 -21.53
CA LYS A 288 -3.82 1.83 -21.11
C LYS A 288 -4.05 1.77 -19.60
N ILE A 289 -5.22 1.33 -19.19
CA ILE A 289 -5.52 1.00 -17.79
C ILE A 289 -5.03 -0.44 -17.52
N ALA A 290 -4.12 -0.59 -16.56
CA ALA A 290 -3.48 -1.85 -16.20
C ALA A 290 -2.89 -1.80 -14.78
N PRO A 291 -2.59 -2.96 -14.15
CA PRO A 291 -1.91 -3.01 -12.86
C PRO A 291 -0.42 -2.62 -13.01
N TYR A 292 -0.08 -1.40 -12.62
CA TYR A 292 1.25 -0.81 -12.69
C TYR A 292 1.98 -0.77 -11.35
N TRP A 293 1.27 -0.59 -10.24
CA TRP A 293 1.83 -0.57 -8.88
C TRP A 293 2.36 -1.94 -8.48
N PHE A 294 1.57 -3.00 -8.70
CA PHE A 294 1.91 -4.38 -8.33
C PHE A 294 2.88 -5.07 -9.31
N GLY A 295 2.81 -4.72 -10.60
CA GLY A 295 3.61 -5.38 -11.65
C GLY A 295 5.13 -5.20 -11.54
N SER A 296 5.62 -4.44 -10.56
CA SER A 296 7.03 -4.18 -10.34
C SER A 296 7.68 -4.96 -9.19
N GLY A 297 6.99 -6.01 -8.70
CA GLY A 297 7.50 -6.87 -7.65
C GLY A 297 6.66 -6.76 -6.38
N THR A 298 5.94 -7.84 -6.08
CA THR A 298 5.36 -8.07 -4.76
C THR A 298 6.52 -8.14 -3.77
N PRO A 299 6.52 -7.33 -2.71
CA PRO A 299 7.58 -7.42 -1.73
C PRO A 299 7.51 -8.80 -1.06
N SER A 300 8.60 -9.57 -1.15
CA SER A 300 8.73 -10.87 -0.48
C SER A 300 8.41 -10.78 1.02
N PHE A 301 8.64 -9.61 1.65
CA PHE A 301 8.26 -9.35 3.03
C PHE A 301 6.75 -9.45 3.27
N LEU A 302 5.89 -9.02 2.32
CA LEU A 302 4.44 -9.05 2.51
C LEU A 302 3.95 -10.49 2.64
N LEU A 303 4.46 -11.37 1.76
CA LEU A 303 4.09 -12.78 1.75
C LEU A 303 4.52 -13.47 3.04
N LYS A 304 5.77 -13.26 3.47
CA LYS A 304 6.27 -13.75 4.76
C LYS A 304 5.43 -13.25 5.94
N LEU A 305 4.90 -12.03 5.85
CA LEU A 305 4.11 -11.41 6.90
C LEU A 305 2.68 -11.95 6.96
N LEU A 306 2.02 -12.08 5.81
CA LEU A 306 0.69 -12.70 5.71
C LEU A 306 0.71 -14.13 6.24
N ASP A 307 1.78 -14.87 5.94
CA ASP A 307 2.02 -16.22 6.46
C ASP A 307 2.23 -16.21 7.99
N LYS A 308 3.16 -15.39 8.49
CA LYS A 308 3.47 -15.26 9.93
C LYS A 308 2.26 -14.95 10.80
N TYR A 309 1.37 -14.06 10.35
CA TYR A 309 0.17 -13.67 11.11
C TYR A 309 -1.09 -14.44 10.70
N HIS A 310 -0.98 -15.45 9.83
CA HIS A 310 -2.09 -16.27 9.35
C HIS A 310 -3.31 -15.43 8.91
N VAL A 311 -3.04 -14.37 8.15
CA VAL A 311 -4.04 -13.37 7.77
C VAL A 311 -5.15 -14.02 6.94
N ASN A 312 -6.40 -13.83 7.36
CA ASN A 312 -7.54 -14.24 6.56
C ASN A 312 -7.78 -13.20 5.47
N LEU A 313 -7.53 -13.58 4.22
CA LEU A 313 -7.66 -12.68 3.08
C LEU A 313 -9.08 -12.15 2.89
N SER A 314 -10.08 -12.91 3.33
CA SER A 314 -11.48 -12.47 3.22
C SER A 314 -11.85 -11.31 4.14
N THR A 315 -11.14 -11.17 5.27
CA THR A 315 -11.40 -10.05 6.19
C THR A 315 -10.79 -8.75 5.68
N LEU A 316 -9.89 -8.81 4.69
CA LEU A 316 -9.25 -7.62 4.10
C LEU A 316 -10.23 -6.76 3.29
N GLU A 317 -11.36 -7.30 2.88
CA GLU A 317 -12.38 -6.55 2.13
C GLU A 317 -13.13 -5.55 3.02
N SER A 318 -13.28 -5.88 4.31
CA SER A 318 -13.96 -5.04 5.28
C SER A 318 -13.60 -5.49 6.69
N GLN A 319 -12.74 -4.72 7.35
CA GLN A 319 -12.31 -4.96 8.72
C GLN A 319 -12.62 -3.74 9.58
N GLU A 320 -13.37 -3.95 10.66
CA GLU A 320 -13.57 -2.94 11.69
C GLU A 320 -12.32 -2.87 12.58
N ALA A 321 -11.86 -1.65 12.86
CA ALA A 321 -10.67 -1.39 13.65
C ALA A 321 -10.77 -0.05 14.37
N VAL A 322 -10.15 0.07 15.54
CA VAL A 322 -9.92 1.36 16.19
C VAL A 322 -8.58 1.94 15.74
N LEU A 323 -8.37 3.24 15.92
CA LEU A 323 -7.16 3.94 15.46
C LEU A 323 -5.87 3.25 15.92
N SER A 324 -5.80 2.85 17.20
CA SER A 324 -4.61 2.20 17.78
C SER A 324 -4.30 0.81 17.18
N SER A 325 -5.25 0.17 16.51
CA SER A 325 -5.06 -1.14 15.89
C SER A 325 -4.25 -1.07 14.60
N PHE A 326 -4.33 0.03 13.84
CA PHE A 326 -3.65 0.17 12.55
C PHE A 326 -2.66 1.34 12.52
N ASP A 327 -2.85 2.35 13.38
CA ASP A 327 -1.93 3.47 13.54
C ASP A 327 -0.97 3.26 14.71
N GLN A 328 -0.21 2.17 14.66
CA GLN A 328 0.77 1.81 15.68
C GLN A 328 2.12 1.46 15.06
N SER A 329 3.14 1.37 15.93
CA SER A 329 4.48 0.95 15.54
C SER A 329 4.46 -0.48 15.01
N THR A 330 5.11 -0.70 13.89
CA THR A 330 5.29 -2.04 13.31
C THR A 330 6.13 -2.97 14.19
N GLU A 331 6.85 -2.44 15.18
CA GLU A 331 7.63 -3.24 16.13
C GLU A 331 6.78 -4.01 17.14
N GLU A 332 5.65 -3.42 17.55
CA GLU A 332 4.76 -3.94 18.59
C GLU A 332 3.57 -4.71 18.00
N MET A 333 3.57 -4.89 16.67
CA MET A 333 2.44 -5.48 15.98
C MET A 333 2.21 -6.94 16.42
N THR A 334 0.98 -7.21 16.86
CA THR A 334 0.48 -8.55 17.17
C THR A 334 -0.26 -9.17 15.97
N ASP A 335 -0.62 -8.35 14.98
CA ASP A 335 -1.24 -8.73 13.73
C ASP A 335 -0.64 -7.95 12.54
N ALA A 336 -1.07 -8.28 11.33
CA ALA A 336 -0.59 -7.64 10.11
C ALA A 336 -1.22 -6.28 9.79
N LEU A 337 -2.26 -5.86 10.52
CA LEU A 337 -3.12 -4.74 10.16
C LEU A 337 -2.36 -3.41 10.02
N PRO A 338 -1.46 -3.02 10.95
CA PRO A 338 -0.70 -1.78 10.83
C PRO A 338 0.11 -1.74 9.55
N LEU A 339 0.77 -2.85 9.21
CA LEU A 339 1.62 -2.89 8.03
C LEU A 339 0.78 -2.87 6.75
N LEU A 340 -0.33 -3.61 6.70
CA LEU A 340 -1.21 -3.65 5.54
C LEU A 340 -1.79 -2.25 5.22
N TYR A 341 -2.17 -1.50 6.25
CA TYR A 341 -2.58 -0.09 6.09
C TYR A 341 -1.42 0.80 5.63
N GLN A 342 -0.31 0.82 6.37
CA GLN A 342 0.82 1.72 6.11
C GLN A 342 1.48 1.48 4.74
N SER A 343 1.50 0.23 4.28
CA SER A 343 2.03 -0.14 2.95
C SER A 343 1.03 0.01 1.80
N GLY A 344 -0.22 0.40 2.10
CA GLY A 344 -1.25 0.73 1.10
C GLY A 344 -2.00 -0.46 0.53
N TYR A 345 -1.98 -1.63 1.19
CA TYR A 345 -2.85 -2.76 0.85
C TYR A 345 -4.25 -2.60 1.44
N LEU A 346 -4.37 -1.85 2.52
CA LEU A 346 -5.62 -1.42 3.13
C LEU A 346 -5.67 0.10 3.22
N THR A 347 -6.88 0.63 3.30
CA THR A 347 -7.16 2.05 3.48
C THR A 347 -8.44 2.25 4.28
N ILE A 348 -8.69 3.47 4.75
CA ILE A 348 -9.94 3.82 5.42
C ILE A 348 -11.06 3.84 4.38
N LYS A 349 -12.13 3.08 4.60
CA LYS A 349 -13.36 3.09 3.78
C LYS A 349 -14.46 3.88 4.44
N LYS A 350 -14.47 3.92 5.77
CA LYS A 350 -15.47 4.60 6.58
C LYS A 350 -14.90 4.93 7.95
N TYR A 351 -15.35 6.03 8.53
CA TYR A 351 -15.16 6.34 9.94
C TYR A 351 -16.52 6.61 10.59
N GLU A 352 -16.75 6.02 11.76
CA GLU A 352 -17.97 6.13 12.56
C GLU A 352 -17.68 6.90 13.86
N PRO A 353 -17.92 8.24 13.89
CA PRO A 353 -17.53 9.07 15.02
C PRO A 353 -18.15 8.68 16.36
N MET A 354 -19.32 8.04 16.34
CA MET A 354 -20.02 7.61 17.56
C MET A 354 -19.25 6.53 18.32
N PHE A 355 -18.54 5.65 17.60
CA PHE A 355 -17.81 4.51 18.17
C PHE A 355 -16.29 4.68 18.10
N GLN A 356 -15.80 5.74 17.42
CA GLN A 356 -14.39 5.94 17.10
C GLN A 356 -13.81 4.75 16.33
N GLU A 357 -14.63 4.16 15.46
CA GLU A 357 -14.31 2.98 14.68
C GLU A 357 -14.10 3.32 13.21
N TYR A 358 -13.14 2.65 12.60
CA TYR A 358 -12.82 2.73 11.20
C TYR A 358 -13.18 1.40 10.54
N THR A 359 -13.72 1.47 9.33
CA THR A 359 -13.78 0.33 8.43
C THR A 359 -12.60 0.42 7.49
N LEU A 360 -11.69 -0.55 7.54
CA LEU A 360 -10.58 -0.69 6.61
C LEU A 360 -10.92 -1.68 5.50
N GLY A 361 -10.40 -1.44 4.29
CA GLY A 361 -10.62 -2.34 3.17
C GLY A 361 -9.60 -2.15 2.04
N ILE A 362 -9.61 -3.05 1.06
CA ILE A 362 -8.74 -2.94 -0.12
C ILE A 362 -9.08 -1.65 -0.90
N PRO A 363 -8.10 -0.82 -1.28
CA PRO A 363 -8.34 0.49 -1.88
C PRO A 363 -9.08 0.40 -3.22
N ASN A 364 -8.58 -0.42 -4.15
CA ASN A 364 -9.07 -0.49 -5.52
C ASN A 364 -8.81 -1.84 -6.16
N LYS A 365 -9.26 -1.96 -7.41
CA LYS A 365 -9.09 -3.14 -8.23
C LYS A 365 -7.61 -3.50 -8.48
N GLU A 366 -6.73 -2.51 -8.68
CA GLU A 366 -5.31 -2.79 -8.89
C GLU A 366 -4.67 -3.53 -7.71
N VAL A 367 -4.93 -3.06 -6.49
CA VAL A 367 -4.39 -3.69 -5.28
C VAL A 367 -5.04 -5.06 -5.04
N ARG A 368 -6.35 -5.18 -5.25
CA ARG A 368 -7.08 -6.44 -5.15
C ARG A 368 -6.48 -7.51 -6.08
N ASP A 369 -6.43 -7.20 -7.38
CA ASP A 369 -5.95 -8.11 -8.41
C ASP A 369 -4.47 -8.46 -8.15
N GLY A 370 -3.65 -7.48 -7.78
CA GLY A 370 -2.25 -7.70 -7.49
C GLY A 370 -2.00 -8.59 -6.27
N LEU A 371 -2.74 -8.39 -5.18
CA LEU A 371 -2.65 -9.21 -3.98
C LEU A 371 -3.05 -10.66 -4.28
N LEU A 372 -4.19 -10.86 -4.95
CA LEU A 372 -4.66 -12.18 -5.35
C LEU A 372 -3.65 -12.89 -6.26
N ASN A 373 -3.16 -12.22 -7.31
CA ASN A 373 -2.17 -12.76 -8.23
C ASN A 373 -0.86 -13.16 -7.54
N SER A 374 -0.47 -12.43 -6.50
CA SER A 374 0.77 -12.68 -5.76
C SER A 374 0.66 -13.82 -4.77
N LEU A 375 -0.52 -14.02 -4.19
CA LEU A 375 -0.77 -15.08 -3.23
C LEU A 375 -0.99 -16.42 -3.93
N ILE A 376 -1.54 -16.41 -5.15
CA ILE A 376 -1.81 -17.61 -5.92
C ILE A 376 -0.61 -18.57 -5.92
N PRO A 377 0.63 -18.23 -6.34
CA PRO A 377 1.74 -19.19 -6.33
C PRO A 377 2.09 -19.82 -4.97
N HIS A 378 1.65 -19.24 -3.86
CA HIS A 378 1.91 -19.73 -2.51
C HIS A 378 0.80 -20.64 -1.96
N TYR A 379 -0.45 -20.40 -2.37
CA TYR A 379 -1.59 -21.28 -2.03
C TYR A 379 -1.90 -22.29 -3.15
N VAL A 380 -1.39 -22.02 -4.35
CA VAL A 380 -1.63 -22.75 -5.59
C VAL A 380 -0.29 -23.25 -6.11
N ASN A 381 -0.14 -24.57 -6.25
CA ASN A 381 1.15 -25.25 -6.46
C ASN A 381 2.02 -24.56 -7.55
N PRO A 382 3.19 -23.99 -7.20
CA PRO A 382 4.01 -23.18 -8.11
C PRO A 382 4.78 -23.99 -9.17
N ARG A 383 4.67 -25.34 -9.17
CA ARG A 383 5.54 -26.21 -9.98
C ARG A 383 5.00 -26.66 -11.35
N ARG A 384 3.89 -26.13 -11.87
CA ARG A 384 3.37 -26.57 -13.19
C ARG A 384 2.91 -25.45 -14.12
N SER A 385 3.24 -25.62 -15.40
CA SER A 385 2.82 -24.83 -16.57
C SER A 385 1.31 -24.83 -16.83
N ASP A 386 0.56 -25.74 -16.18
CA ASP A 386 -0.84 -26.03 -16.50
C ASP A 386 -1.85 -25.29 -15.59
N ASN A 387 -1.38 -24.54 -14.59
CA ASN A 387 -2.26 -23.77 -13.69
C ASN A 387 -3.14 -22.78 -14.48
N ASN A 388 -2.60 -22.19 -15.55
CA ASN A 388 -3.36 -21.28 -16.41
C ASN A 388 -4.50 -21.98 -17.17
N ALA A 389 -4.33 -23.24 -17.58
CA ALA A 389 -5.35 -23.99 -18.30
C ALA A 389 -6.48 -24.44 -17.36
N PHE A 390 -6.13 -24.89 -16.15
CA PHE A 390 -7.10 -25.17 -15.09
C PHE A 390 -7.87 -23.91 -14.69
N LEU A 391 -7.16 -22.81 -14.36
CA LEU A 391 -7.80 -21.55 -13.96
C LEU A 391 -8.73 -21.08 -15.08
N LEU A 392 -8.28 -21.07 -16.34
CA LEU A 392 -9.12 -20.69 -17.47
C LEU A 392 -10.36 -21.61 -17.63
N GLY A 393 -10.22 -22.91 -17.38
CA GLY A 393 -11.32 -23.89 -17.39
C GLY A 393 -12.34 -23.60 -16.30
N PHE A 394 -11.89 -23.51 -15.05
CA PHE A 394 -12.70 -23.10 -13.90
C PHE A 394 -13.42 -21.78 -14.16
N CYS A 395 -12.70 -20.79 -14.70
CA CYS A 395 -13.25 -19.48 -15.01
C CYS A 395 -14.39 -19.57 -16.03
N LYS A 396 -14.15 -20.26 -17.16
CA LYS A 396 -15.16 -20.45 -18.20
C LYS A 396 -16.40 -21.17 -17.67
N ALA A 397 -16.22 -22.14 -16.77
CA ALA A 397 -17.31 -22.87 -16.15
C ALA A 397 -18.19 -21.95 -15.29
N VAL A 398 -17.59 -21.18 -14.38
CA VAL A 398 -18.33 -20.22 -13.53
C VAL A 398 -19.05 -19.15 -14.38
N TYR A 399 -18.39 -18.56 -15.38
CA TYR A 399 -19.01 -17.57 -16.28
C TYR A 399 -20.18 -18.14 -17.10
N ARG A 400 -20.22 -19.45 -17.33
CA ARG A 400 -21.31 -20.14 -18.05
C ARG A 400 -22.41 -20.65 -17.12
N ASN A 401 -22.36 -20.30 -15.83
CA ASN A 401 -23.21 -20.86 -14.77
C ASN A 401 -23.12 -22.40 -14.66
N ASP A 402 -22.00 -23.00 -15.09
CA ASP A 402 -21.72 -24.43 -15.00
C ASP A 402 -20.88 -24.69 -13.74
N ILE A 403 -21.55 -24.68 -12.58
CA ILE A 403 -20.88 -24.89 -11.30
C ILE A 403 -20.38 -26.32 -11.12
N GLU A 404 -21.02 -27.29 -11.76
CA GLU A 404 -20.57 -28.67 -11.69
C GLU A 404 -19.20 -28.84 -12.38
N ALA A 405 -19.01 -28.27 -13.57
CA ALA A 405 -17.71 -28.22 -14.21
C ALA A 405 -16.69 -27.41 -13.39
N ALA A 406 -17.11 -26.32 -12.73
CA ALA A 406 -16.23 -25.53 -11.87
C ALA A 406 -15.71 -26.35 -10.67
N LEU A 407 -16.60 -27.08 -9.99
CA LEU A 407 -16.22 -27.95 -8.86
C LEU A 407 -15.35 -29.13 -9.30
N GLU A 408 -15.57 -29.69 -10.49
CA GLU A 408 -14.72 -30.77 -11.03
C GLU A 408 -13.31 -30.27 -11.38
N HIS A 409 -13.23 -29.09 -11.99
CA HIS A 409 -11.94 -28.41 -12.18
C HIS A 409 -11.24 -28.25 -10.82
N MET A 410 -11.95 -27.79 -9.81
CA MET A 410 -11.42 -27.53 -8.47
C MET A 410 -10.94 -28.82 -7.77
N ARG A 411 -11.73 -29.90 -7.81
CA ARG A 411 -11.34 -31.23 -7.33
C ARG A 411 -10.05 -31.70 -8.00
N THR A 412 -10.00 -31.60 -9.33
CA THR A 412 -8.82 -32.01 -10.12
C THR A 412 -7.60 -31.22 -9.68
N TYR A 413 -7.76 -29.91 -9.48
CA TYR A 413 -6.69 -29.03 -9.08
C TYR A 413 -6.18 -29.32 -7.67
N MET A 414 -7.08 -29.47 -6.69
CA MET A 414 -6.70 -29.74 -5.30
C MET A 414 -5.95 -31.05 -5.13
N ALA A 415 -6.32 -32.08 -5.91
CA ALA A 415 -5.60 -33.36 -5.94
C ALA A 415 -4.14 -33.24 -6.41
N THR A 416 -3.74 -32.11 -7.01
CA THR A 416 -2.35 -31.85 -7.44
C THR A 416 -1.49 -31.12 -6.38
N ILE A 417 -2.09 -30.72 -5.24
CA ILE A 417 -1.37 -30.01 -4.18
C ILE A 417 -0.49 -31.00 -3.40
N PRO A 418 0.86 -30.81 -3.37
CA PRO A 418 1.79 -31.71 -2.70
C PRO A 418 1.49 -31.91 -1.22
N TYR A 419 1.81 -33.11 -0.70
CA TYR A 419 1.42 -33.46 0.66
C TYR A 419 2.19 -32.67 1.75
N ASP A 420 3.33 -32.11 1.39
CA ASP A 420 4.28 -31.39 2.24
C ASP A 420 3.94 -29.89 2.40
N LEU A 421 2.91 -29.38 1.70
CA LEU A 421 2.34 -28.06 1.98
C LEU A 421 1.35 -28.19 3.16
N GLU A 422 1.70 -27.57 4.29
CA GLU A 422 0.99 -27.66 5.59
C GLU A 422 -0.20 -26.69 5.71
N ASN A 423 -1.41 -27.24 5.85
CA ASN A 423 -2.48 -26.88 6.79
C ASN A 423 -3.77 -27.60 6.35
N HIS A 424 -4.28 -28.55 7.16
CA HIS A 424 -5.41 -29.42 6.78
C HIS A 424 -6.74 -29.03 7.45
N SER A 425 -6.89 -27.74 7.76
CA SER A 425 -8.11 -27.23 8.39
C SER A 425 -9.16 -26.84 7.36
N GLU A 426 -10.43 -26.86 7.77
CA GLU A 426 -11.55 -26.31 6.98
C GLU A 426 -11.26 -24.87 6.51
N LYS A 427 -10.61 -24.06 7.36
CA LYS A 427 -10.17 -22.70 7.06
C LYS A 427 -9.16 -22.63 5.90
N HIS A 428 -8.28 -23.63 5.76
CA HIS A 428 -7.35 -23.69 4.63
C HIS A 428 -8.10 -23.90 3.31
N TYR A 429 -9.05 -24.84 3.29
CA TYR A 429 -9.89 -25.09 2.11
C TYR A 429 -10.81 -23.92 1.77
N GLN A 430 -11.38 -23.26 2.78
CA GLN A 430 -12.12 -21.99 2.60
C GLN A 430 -11.25 -20.90 1.99
N THR A 431 -9.97 -20.81 2.37
CA THR A 431 -9.02 -19.84 1.79
C THR A 431 -8.72 -20.15 0.32
N ILE A 432 -8.55 -21.43 -0.04
CA ILE A 432 -8.40 -21.84 -1.45
C ILE A 432 -9.66 -21.49 -2.25
N PHE A 433 -10.85 -21.74 -1.68
CA PHE A 433 -12.13 -21.35 -2.28
C PHE A 433 -12.22 -19.85 -2.51
N TYR A 434 -11.97 -19.06 -1.47
CA TYR A 434 -11.93 -17.61 -1.56
C TYR A 434 -10.98 -17.12 -2.66
N LEU A 435 -9.75 -17.63 -2.70
CA LEU A 435 -8.74 -17.24 -3.69
C LEU A 435 -9.17 -17.56 -5.11
N MET A 436 -9.72 -18.76 -5.35
CA MET A 436 -10.13 -19.21 -6.67
C MET A 436 -11.30 -18.40 -7.23
N PHE A 437 -12.29 -18.06 -6.40
CA PHE A 437 -13.44 -17.27 -6.84
C PHE A 437 -13.13 -15.77 -6.89
N SER A 438 -12.30 -15.25 -5.97
CA SER A 438 -11.89 -13.84 -6.00
C SER A 438 -11.07 -13.50 -7.25
N PHE A 439 -10.30 -14.45 -7.79
CA PHE A 439 -9.57 -14.30 -9.06
C PHE A 439 -10.47 -13.94 -10.24
N LEU A 440 -11.76 -14.27 -10.18
CA LEU A 440 -12.72 -14.01 -11.25
C LEU A 440 -13.26 -12.58 -11.26
N ASN A 441 -12.88 -11.76 -10.28
CA ASN A 441 -13.52 -10.48 -9.97
C ASN A 441 -15.06 -10.63 -9.82
N ILE A 442 -15.51 -11.85 -9.53
CA ILE A 442 -16.88 -12.17 -9.16
C ILE A 442 -17.03 -11.78 -7.71
N TYR A 443 -18.15 -11.14 -7.39
CA TYR A 443 -18.43 -10.71 -6.02
C TYR A 443 -18.71 -11.94 -5.15
N ILE A 444 -17.67 -12.45 -4.50
CA ILE A 444 -17.77 -13.51 -3.48
C ILE A 444 -17.53 -12.91 -2.10
N ARG A 445 -18.43 -13.20 -1.17
CA ARG A 445 -18.23 -12.95 0.27
C ARG A 445 -18.00 -14.29 0.93
N THR A 446 -16.96 -14.43 1.75
CA THR A 446 -16.79 -15.61 2.59
C THR A 446 -17.06 -15.28 4.04
N GLU A 447 -17.37 -16.29 4.84
CA GLU A 447 -17.64 -16.14 6.26
C GLU A 447 -18.81 -15.18 6.55
N VAL A 448 -19.88 -15.29 5.74
CA VAL A 448 -21.04 -14.39 5.78
C VAL A 448 -21.86 -14.66 7.02
N LYS A 449 -21.75 -13.75 7.99
CA LYS A 449 -22.48 -13.82 9.26
C LYS A 449 -23.97 -13.59 9.04
N SER A 450 -24.78 -14.42 9.68
CA SER A 450 -26.24 -14.30 9.79
C SER A 450 -26.64 -14.35 11.27
N ALA A 451 -27.93 -14.14 11.57
CA ALA A 451 -28.43 -14.14 12.94
C ALA A 451 -28.21 -15.47 13.70
N ILE A 452 -28.10 -16.60 12.98
CA ILE A 452 -28.07 -17.95 13.59
C ILE A 452 -26.88 -18.81 13.15
N GLY A 453 -25.92 -18.22 12.45
CA GLY A 453 -24.69 -18.90 12.02
C GLY A 453 -23.91 -18.10 10.98
N ARG A 454 -23.02 -18.76 10.27
CA ARG A 454 -22.12 -18.15 9.29
C ARG A 454 -21.95 -19.09 8.10
N ALA A 455 -22.30 -18.62 6.91
CA ALA A 455 -22.09 -19.36 5.68
C ALA A 455 -20.62 -19.25 5.25
N ASP A 456 -20.04 -20.33 4.74
CA ASP A 456 -18.64 -20.33 4.35
C ASP A 456 -18.37 -19.43 3.13
N ALA A 457 -19.23 -19.46 2.11
CA ALA A 457 -19.14 -18.54 0.98
C ALA A 457 -20.48 -18.22 0.32
N VAL A 458 -20.61 -17.00 -0.21
CA VAL A 458 -21.75 -16.53 -0.99
C VAL A 458 -21.23 -15.82 -2.23
N MET A 459 -21.53 -16.36 -3.41
CA MET A 459 -21.11 -15.81 -4.70
C MET A 459 -22.30 -15.17 -5.42
N HIS A 460 -22.19 -13.86 -5.69
CA HIS A 460 -23.19 -13.11 -6.45
C HIS A 460 -22.79 -13.04 -7.93
N MET A 461 -23.61 -13.66 -8.76
CA MET A 461 -23.60 -13.52 -10.21
C MET A 461 -24.69 -12.51 -10.65
N PRO A 462 -24.70 -12.09 -11.93
CA PRO A 462 -25.74 -11.19 -12.44
C PRO A 462 -27.16 -11.70 -12.15
N ASP A 463 -27.41 -12.99 -12.41
CA ASP A 463 -28.75 -13.59 -12.35
C ASP A 463 -28.92 -14.67 -11.26
N THR A 464 -27.84 -15.04 -10.56
CA THR A 464 -27.83 -16.16 -9.60
C THR A 464 -27.02 -15.80 -8.35
N ILE A 465 -27.43 -16.29 -7.19
CA ILE A 465 -26.67 -16.28 -5.94
C ILE A 465 -26.41 -17.73 -5.54
N TYR A 466 -25.14 -18.03 -5.33
CA TYR A 466 -24.70 -19.34 -4.85
C TYR A 466 -24.28 -19.25 -3.40
N VAL A 467 -24.84 -20.09 -2.53
CA VAL A 467 -24.40 -20.23 -1.13
C VAL A 467 -23.71 -21.56 -0.95
N PHE A 468 -22.47 -21.51 -0.47
CA PHE A 468 -21.60 -22.66 -0.28
C PHE A 468 -21.43 -22.94 1.20
N GLU A 469 -21.45 -24.22 1.55
CA GLU A 469 -21.04 -24.74 2.84
C GLU A 469 -20.04 -25.88 2.61
N LEU A 470 -18.92 -25.83 3.31
CA LEU A 470 -17.83 -26.77 3.24
C LEU A 470 -17.80 -27.59 4.52
N LYS A 471 -17.47 -28.88 4.42
CA LYS A 471 -17.18 -29.72 5.58
C LYS A 471 -15.98 -30.60 5.31
N VAL A 472 -15.09 -30.71 6.28
CA VAL A 472 -13.98 -31.67 6.26
C VAL A 472 -14.42 -32.96 6.93
N ASP A 473 -14.21 -34.09 6.24
CA ASP A 473 -14.50 -35.46 6.70
C ASP A 473 -15.97 -35.71 7.11
N LYS A 474 -16.91 -34.96 6.51
CA LYS A 474 -18.37 -35.15 6.63
C LYS A 474 -19.05 -35.13 5.27
N SER A 475 -20.31 -35.54 5.19
CA SER A 475 -21.04 -35.62 3.91
C SER A 475 -21.43 -34.26 3.32
N ALA A 476 -21.58 -34.18 2.00
CA ALA A 476 -22.12 -33.00 1.32
C ALA A 476 -23.59 -32.73 1.71
N GLU A 477 -24.35 -33.77 2.05
CA GLU A 477 -25.69 -33.67 2.63
C GLU A 477 -25.71 -32.91 3.97
N GLU A 478 -24.76 -33.19 4.87
CA GLU A 478 -24.65 -32.45 6.14
C GLU A 478 -24.34 -30.98 5.90
N ALA A 479 -23.49 -30.67 4.91
CA ALA A 479 -23.21 -29.29 4.53
C ALA A 479 -24.46 -28.57 4.00
N LEU A 480 -25.25 -29.21 3.11
CA LEU A 480 -26.52 -28.66 2.65
C LEU A 480 -27.54 -28.50 3.78
N ALA A 481 -27.62 -29.47 4.68
CA ALA A 481 -28.53 -29.43 5.81
C ALA A 481 -28.23 -28.23 6.73
N GLN A 482 -26.96 -27.87 6.90
CA GLN A 482 -26.59 -26.67 7.66
C GLN A 482 -27.06 -25.38 6.97
N ILE A 483 -26.96 -25.28 5.63
CA ILE A 483 -27.49 -24.12 4.89
C ILE A 483 -28.99 -23.94 5.16
N ASP A 484 -29.73 -25.05 5.16
CA ASP A 484 -31.17 -25.06 5.39
C ASP A 484 -31.54 -24.76 6.84
N GLU A 485 -30.92 -25.44 7.81
CA GLU A 485 -31.17 -25.25 9.24
C GLU A 485 -30.88 -23.83 9.68
N LYS A 486 -29.82 -23.23 9.13
CA LYS A 486 -29.38 -21.88 9.47
C LYS A 486 -29.96 -20.79 8.58
N GLY A 487 -30.79 -21.16 7.61
CA GLY A 487 -31.50 -20.21 6.75
C GLY A 487 -30.58 -19.26 6.00
N TYR A 488 -29.39 -19.70 5.58
CA TYR A 488 -28.40 -18.82 4.96
C TYR A 488 -28.87 -18.19 3.62
N MET A 489 -29.89 -18.77 3.00
CA MET A 489 -30.50 -18.26 1.75
C MET A 489 -31.51 -17.12 1.99
N LEU A 490 -32.04 -17.00 3.22
CA LEU A 490 -33.14 -16.08 3.54
C LEU A 490 -32.89 -14.61 3.15
N PRO A 491 -31.69 -14.03 3.37
CA PRO A 491 -31.44 -12.63 3.02
C PRO A 491 -31.60 -12.32 1.53
N TYR A 492 -31.48 -13.33 0.66
CA TYR A 492 -31.32 -13.17 -0.78
C TYR A 492 -32.62 -13.34 -1.58
N HIS A 493 -33.72 -13.80 -0.97
CA HIS A 493 -35.00 -13.99 -1.67
C HIS A 493 -35.56 -12.72 -2.29
N SER A 494 -35.25 -11.56 -1.69
CA SER A 494 -35.74 -10.27 -2.17
C SER A 494 -34.95 -9.71 -3.37
N GLU A 495 -33.82 -10.33 -3.74
CA GLU A 495 -32.94 -9.83 -4.81
C GLU A 495 -33.43 -10.21 -6.22
N GLY A 496 -34.46 -11.05 -6.35
CA GLY A 496 -35.01 -11.46 -7.65
C GLY A 496 -34.07 -12.34 -8.49
N LYS A 497 -33.00 -12.87 -7.88
CA LYS A 497 -32.02 -13.76 -8.49
C LYS A 497 -32.34 -15.22 -8.18
N ARG A 498 -31.87 -16.13 -9.03
CA ARG A 498 -31.91 -17.57 -8.76
C ARG A 498 -31.08 -17.89 -7.53
N LEU A 499 -31.58 -18.75 -6.66
CA LEU A 499 -30.91 -19.12 -5.42
C LEU A 499 -30.47 -20.58 -5.49
N VAL A 500 -29.16 -20.82 -5.39
CA VAL A 500 -28.57 -22.16 -5.48
C VAL A 500 -27.70 -22.42 -4.25
N LYS A 501 -27.98 -23.51 -3.53
CA LYS A 501 -27.18 -23.97 -2.38
C LYS A 501 -26.29 -25.13 -2.77
N ILE A 502 -25.08 -25.12 -2.23
CA ILE A 502 -24.02 -26.05 -2.59
C ILE A 502 -23.34 -26.55 -1.31
N GLY A 503 -23.48 -27.85 -1.04
CA GLY A 503 -22.75 -28.52 0.03
C GLY A 503 -21.55 -29.25 -0.54
N ILE A 504 -20.37 -29.08 0.06
CA ILE A 504 -19.11 -29.65 -0.42
C ILE A 504 -18.43 -30.45 0.70
N SER A 505 -18.09 -31.70 0.40
CA SER A 505 -17.33 -32.57 1.29
C SER A 505 -15.86 -32.62 0.87
N PHE A 506 -14.97 -32.35 1.82
CA PHE A 506 -13.53 -32.57 1.68
C PHE A 506 -13.10 -33.83 2.38
N ASP A 507 -12.24 -34.60 1.73
CA ASP A 507 -11.54 -35.72 2.34
C ASP A 507 -10.14 -35.25 2.73
N SER A 508 -9.85 -35.24 4.03
CA SER A 508 -8.54 -34.81 4.55
C SER A 508 -7.41 -35.77 4.18
N THR A 509 -7.73 -37.04 3.91
CA THR A 509 -6.77 -38.09 3.52
C THR A 509 -6.43 -37.99 2.03
N GLN A 510 -7.43 -37.82 1.17
CA GLN A 510 -7.25 -37.63 -0.27
C GLN A 510 -6.88 -36.20 -0.65
N ARG A 511 -7.01 -35.25 0.29
CA ARG A 511 -6.68 -33.83 0.15
C ARG A 511 -7.39 -33.15 -1.03
N THR A 512 -8.63 -33.57 -1.29
CA THR A 512 -9.45 -33.05 -2.38
C THR A 512 -10.93 -33.12 -2.03
N ILE A 513 -11.77 -32.59 -2.91
CA ILE A 513 -13.22 -32.68 -2.80
C ILE A 513 -13.64 -34.13 -3.03
N ARG A 514 -14.25 -34.75 -2.02
CA ARG A 514 -14.83 -36.09 -2.11
C ARG A 514 -16.07 -36.07 -2.99
N ASP A 515 -17.05 -35.26 -2.60
CA ASP A 515 -18.33 -35.12 -3.27
C ASP A 515 -18.96 -33.74 -2.99
N TRP A 516 -19.97 -33.39 -3.80
CA TRP A 516 -20.77 -32.18 -3.62
C TRP A 516 -22.24 -32.46 -3.96
N LYS A 517 -23.12 -31.60 -3.44
CA LYS A 517 -24.53 -31.55 -3.80
C LYS A 517 -24.92 -30.12 -4.14
N ILE A 518 -25.61 -29.98 -5.26
CA ILE A 518 -26.15 -28.71 -5.75
C ILE A 518 -27.68 -28.83 -5.70
N LYS A 519 -28.35 -27.87 -5.08
CA LYS A 519 -29.81 -27.76 -5.11
C LYS A 519 -30.20 -26.32 -5.40
N GLU A 520 -31.08 -26.14 -6.37
CA GLU A 520 -31.80 -24.89 -6.58
C GLU A 520 -33.05 -24.88 -5.71
N GLU A 521 -33.38 -23.71 -5.18
CA GLU A 521 -34.56 -23.50 -4.33
C GLU A 521 -35.84 -23.25 -5.13
#